data_AF-A0A3N0ZUA6-F1
#
_entry.id   AF-A0A3N0ZUA6-F1
#
_cell.length_a   1.000
_cell.length_b   1.000
_cell.length_c   1.000
_cell.angle_alpha   90.00
_cell.angle_beta   90.00
_cell.angle_gamma   90.00
#
_symmetry.space_group_name_H-M   'P 1'
#
loop_
_entity.id
_entity.type
_entity.pdbx_description
1 polymer ?
#
loop_
_entity_poly.entity_id
_entity_poly.type
_entity_poly.pdbx_seq_one_letter_code
_entity_poly.pdbx_strand_id
1 'polypeptide(L)'
;MEKVTEIRIVFVTTNTLQSARHIAKIIVSEGLAACCSIIQNLTSFFSWQNVMTERNEYLLIIKTTTSKLNPLEERIIQLSNDEVPEILAIPADFAHKGYFDWLINSLH
;
A
#
# COMPACT_ATOMS: atom_id res chain seq x y z
N MET A 1 -5.66 -25.31 9.62
CA MET A 1 -5.38 -24.16 8.72
C MET A 1 -5.40 -22.93 9.60
N GLU A 2 -4.23 -22.51 10.10
CA GLU A 2 -4.13 -21.26 10.85
C GLU A 2 -4.61 -20.12 9.95
N LYS A 3 -5.43 -19.24 10.52
CA LYS A 3 -6.15 -18.20 9.80
C LYS A 3 -5.16 -17.21 9.19
N VAL A 4 -4.83 -17.40 7.90
CA VAL A 4 -4.08 -16.45 7.05
C VAL A 4 -4.81 -15.10 6.91
N THR A 5 -6.03 -14.98 7.43
CA THR A 5 -6.88 -13.78 7.43
C THR A 5 -6.26 -12.55 8.11
N GLU A 6 -5.04 -12.64 8.64
CA GLU A 6 -4.30 -11.49 9.14
C GLU A 6 -3.60 -10.69 8.04
N ILE A 7 -3.17 -11.32 6.93
CA ILE A 7 -2.47 -10.61 5.86
C ILE A 7 -3.43 -9.70 5.10
N ARG A 8 -2.94 -8.49 4.79
CA ARG A 8 -3.61 -7.51 3.95
C ARG A 8 -2.70 -7.14 2.78
N ILE A 9 -3.29 -7.11 1.60
CA ILE A 9 -2.70 -6.48 0.42
C ILE A 9 -3.35 -5.11 0.31
N VAL A 10 -2.54 -4.05 0.40
CA VAL A 10 -3.00 -2.66 0.34
C VAL A 10 -2.55 -2.05 -0.98
N PHE A 11 -3.47 -1.40 -1.67
CA PHE A 11 -3.26 -0.65 -2.90
C PHE A 11 -3.24 0.83 -2.59
N VAL A 12 -2.23 1.54 -3.10
CA VAL A 12 -2.09 2.98 -2.96
C VAL A 12 -1.60 3.56 -4.29
N THR A 13 -2.24 4.61 -4.78
CA THR A 13 -1.77 5.34 -5.97
C THR A 13 -1.06 6.63 -5.56
N THR A 14 -0.11 7.07 -6.39
CA THR A 14 0.58 8.36 -6.23
C THR A 14 0.99 8.93 -7.58
N ASN A 15 1.15 10.25 -7.63
CA ASN A 15 1.38 11.01 -8.85
C ASN A 15 2.84 11.04 -9.35
N THR A 16 3.82 10.60 -8.54
CA THR A 16 5.24 10.60 -8.94
C THR A 16 6.01 9.37 -8.47
N LEU A 17 7.01 8.95 -9.26
CA LEU A 17 7.91 7.86 -8.88
C LEU A 17 8.72 8.18 -7.63
N GLN A 18 9.04 9.46 -7.42
CA GLN A 18 9.76 9.91 -6.23
C GLN A 18 8.91 9.71 -4.97
N SER A 19 7.64 10.14 -5.00
CA SER A 19 6.71 9.91 -3.87
C SER A 19 6.50 8.41 -3.64
N ALA A 20 6.28 7.62 -4.69
CA ALA A 20 6.14 6.16 -4.58
C ALA A 20 7.33 5.50 -3.88
N ARG A 21 8.55 5.86 -4.30
CA ARG A 21 9.79 5.35 -3.70
C ARG A 21 9.98 5.84 -2.27
N HIS A 22 9.59 7.08 -1.98
CA HIS A 22 9.70 7.66 -0.65
C HIS A 22 8.78 6.95 0.34
N ILE A 23 7.48 6.84 0.01
CA ILE A 23 6.48 6.12 0.79
C ILE A 23 6.92 4.68 1.01
N ALA A 24 7.25 3.95 -0.07
CA ALA A 24 7.64 2.54 0.01
C ALA A 24 8.85 2.30 0.93
N LYS A 25 9.86 3.17 0.90
CA LYS A 25 11.03 3.06 1.78
C LYS A 25 10.65 3.30 3.24
N ILE A 26 9.87 4.35 3.52
CA ILE A 26 9.52 4.72 4.89
C ILE A 26 8.66 3.65 5.54
N ILE A 27 7.54 3.26 4.92
CA ILE A 27 6.60 2.30 5.53
C ILE A 27 7.25 0.92 5.79
N VAL A 28 8.22 0.53 4.97
CA VAL A 28 9.00 -0.71 5.19
C VAL A 28 10.03 -0.50 6.30
N SER A 29 10.76 0.61 6.30
CA SER A 29 11.77 0.89 7.32
C SER A 29 11.18 1.08 8.73
N GLU A 30 9.94 1.56 8.82
CA GLU A 30 9.21 1.76 10.08
C GLU A 30 8.46 0.49 10.52
N GLY A 31 8.55 -0.62 9.78
CA GLY A 31 7.88 -1.88 10.14
C GLY A 31 6.36 -1.84 10.01
N LEU A 32 5.81 -0.88 9.25
CA LEU A 32 4.37 -0.76 8.96
C LEU A 32 3.94 -1.68 7.80
N ALA A 33 4.89 -2.05 6.94
CA ALA A 33 4.72 -3.02 5.87
C ALA A 33 5.94 -3.92 5.76
N ALA A 34 5.74 -5.21 5.50
CA ALA A 34 6.84 -6.13 5.29
C ALA A 34 7.49 -5.91 3.91
N CYS A 35 6.68 -5.58 2.90
CA CYS A 35 7.17 -5.16 1.59
C CYS A 35 6.19 -4.25 0.86
N CYS A 36 6.72 -3.56 -0.14
CA CYS A 36 5.98 -2.75 -1.08
C CYS A 36 6.54 -2.94 -2.49
N SER A 37 5.68 -3.27 -3.45
CA SER A 37 6.01 -3.32 -4.88
C SER A 37 5.50 -2.04 -5.56
N ILE A 38 6.26 -1.48 -6.51
CA ILE A 38 5.83 -0.30 -7.28
C ILE A 38 5.61 -0.72 -8.74
N ILE A 39 4.39 -0.53 -9.23
CA ILE A 39 4.04 -0.64 -10.65
C ILE A 39 4.09 0.77 -11.24
N GLN A 40 4.82 0.90 -12.34
CA GLN A 40 5.00 2.16 -13.08
C GLN A 40 4.09 2.16 -14.32
N ASN A 41 3.88 3.34 -14.91
CA ASN A 41 3.09 3.54 -16.13
C ASN A 41 1.62 3.11 -15.96
N LEU A 42 1.02 3.39 -14.80
CA LEU A 42 -0.43 3.26 -14.62
C LEU A 42 -1.11 4.51 -15.18
N THR A 43 -2.23 4.33 -15.86
CA THR A 43 -3.11 5.44 -16.25
C THR A 43 -4.45 5.25 -15.54
N SER A 44 -4.85 6.27 -14.79
CA SER A 44 -6.10 6.28 -14.02
C SER A 44 -7.07 7.28 -14.62
N PHE A 45 -8.34 6.87 -14.73
CA PHE A 45 -9.44 7.70 -15.20
C PHE A 45 -10.46 7.87 -14.07
N PHE A 46 -10.80 9.10 -13.73
CA PHE A 46 -11.80 9.40 -12.70
C PHE A 46 -12.48 10.75 -12.94
N SER A 47 -13.64 10.97 -12.31
CA SER A 47 -14.34 12.26 -12.35
C SER A 47 -13.95 13.08 -11.13
N TRP A 48 -13.42 14.27 -11.34
CA TRP A 48 -13.13 15.25 -10.29
C TRP A 48 -13.83 16.56 -10.62
N GLN A 49 -14.66 17.06 -9.71
CA GLN A 49 -15.46 18.29 -9.94
C GLN A 49 -16.26 18.27 -11.26
N ASN A 50 -16.82 17.10 -11.60
CA ASN A 50 -17.54 16.84 -12.86
C ASN A 50 -16.70 16.92 -14.13
N VAL A 51 -15.37 16.89 -14.01
CA VAL A 51 -14.43 16.85 -15.14
C VAL A 51 -13.77 15.47 -15.18
N MET A 52 -13.87 14.81 -16.34
CA MET A 52 -13.12 13.59 -16.60
C MET A 52 -11.63 13.90 -16.59
N THR A 53 -10.92 13.23 -15.69
CA THR A 53 -9.49 13.39 -15.47
C THR A 53 -8.79 12.10 -15.86
N GLU A 54 -7.74 12.25 -16.65
CA GLU A 54 -6.76 11.21 -16.96
C GLU A 54 -5.46 11.56 -16.24
N ARG A 55 -4.90 10.62 -15.48
CA ARG A 55 -3.67 10.84 -14.71
C ARG A 55 -2.70 9.68 -14.88
N ASN A 56 -1.43 9.99 -15.12
CA ASN A 56 -0.34 9.03 -15.04
C ASN A 56 0.08 8.85 -13.58
N GLU A 57 0.19 7.60 -13.14
CA GLU A 57 0.35 7.23 -11.74
C GLU A 57 1.33 6.07 -11.54
N TYR A 58 1.59 5.83 -10.26
CA TYR A 58 2.37 4.74 -9.74
C TYR A 58 1.53 4.01 -8.70
N LEU A 59 1.35 2.70 -8.88
CA LEU A 59 0.61 1.87 -7.95
C LEU A 59 1.58 1.17 -6.99
N LEU A 60 1.39 1.40 -5.70
CA LEU A 60 2.04 0.67 -4.64
C LEU A 60 1.15 -0.52 -4.26
N ILE A 61 1.76 -1.70 -4.21
CA ILE A 61 1.13 -2.91 -3.68
C ILE A 61 1.88 -3.33 -2.42
N ILE A 62 1.30 -2.98 -1.28
CA ILE A 62 1.87 -3.11 0.05
C ILE A 62 1.36 -4.38 0.71
N LYS A 63 2.22 -5.12 1.41
CA LYS A 63 1.83 -6.34 2.15
C LYS A 63 2.12 -6.11 3.61
N THR A 64 1.06 -6.22 4.42
CA THR A 64 1.09 -5.97 5.85
C THR A 64 0.06 -6.86 6.56
N THR A 65 -0.21 -6.59 7.83
CA THR A 65 -1.27 -7.25 8.61
C THR A 65 -2.42 -6.31 8.93
N THR A 66 -3.57 -6.88 9.30
CA THR A 66 -4.76 -6.14 9.76
C THR A 66 -4.43 -5.14 10.88
N SER A 67 -3.56 -5.52 11.83
CA SER A 67 -3.18 -4.65 12.97
C SER A 67 -2.36 -3.43 12.57
N LYS A 68 -1.77 -3.44 11.37
CA LYS A 68 -0.98 -2.32 10.84
C LYS A 68 -1.77 -1.41 9.90
N LEU A 69 -3.03 -1.70 9.58
CA LEU A 69 -3.80 -0.90 8.62
C LEU A 69 -3.93 0.57 9.04
N ASN A 70 -4.39 0.84 10.26
CA ASN A 70 -4.55 2.21 10.76
C ASN A 70 -3.22 2.99 10.81
N PRO A 71 -2.15 2.48 11.45
CA PRO A 71 -0.88 3.23 11.48
C PRO A 71 -0.25 3.36 10.08
N LEU A 72 -0.45 2.39 9.19
CA LEU A 72 -0.01 2.49 7.80
C LEU A 72 -0.78 3.60 7.05
N GLU A 73 -2.10 3.67 7.20
CA GLU A 73 -2.95 4.70 6.60
C GLU A 73 -2.53 6.10 7.08
N GLU A 74 -2.47 6.31 8.40
CA GLU A 74 -2.06 7.57 9.00
C GLU A 74 -0.69 8.02 8.46
N ARG A 75 0.24 7.06 8.34
CA ARG A 75 1.58 7.36 7.85
C ARG A 75 1.59 7.70 6.37
N ILE A 76 0.84 7.00 5.54
CA ILE A 76 0.73 7.31 4.10
C ILE A 76 0.10 8.70 3.92
N ILE A 77 -0.93 9.05 4.68
CA ILE A 77 -1.55 10.38 4.62
C ILE A 77 -0.52 11.48 4.94
N GLN A 78 0.33 11.28 5.95
CA GLN A 78 1.40 12.24 6.30
C GLN A 78 2.47 12.38 5.20
N LEU A 79 2.71 11.33 4.41
CA LEU A 79 3.73 11.31 3.36
C LEU A 79 3.18 11.68 1.98
N SER A 80 1.86 11.62 1.80
CA SER A 80 1.19 11.91 0.54
C SER A 80 1.07 13.41 0.31
N ASN A 81 1.13 13.80 -0.96
CA ASN A 81 0.82 15.17 -1.39
C ASN A 81 -0.63 15.30 -1.88
N ASP A 82 -1.35 14.20 -2.02
CA ASP A 82 -2.74 14.19 -2.46
C ASP A 82 -3.67 14.51 -1.28
N GLU A 83 -4.68 15.36 -1.51
CA GLU A 83 -5.68 15.73 -0.49
C GLU A 83 -6.46 14.50 -0.02
N VAL A 84 -6.77 13.59 -0.94
CA VAL A 84 -7.45 12.32 -0.68
C VAL A 84 -6.68 11.20 -1.39
N PRO A 85 -5.71 10.55 -0.72
CA PRO A 85 -5.00 9.43 -1.32
C PRO A 85 -5.91 8.21 -1.44
N GLU A 86 -5.78 7.47 -2.54
CA GLU A 86 -6.40 6.15 -2.66
C GLU A 86 -5.67 5.16 -1.74
N ILE A 87 -6.36 4.57 -0.78
CA ILE A 87 -5.82 3.52 0.10
C ILE A 87 -6.90 2.44 0.27
N LEU A 88 -6.69 1.28 -0.34
CA LEU A 88 -7.66 0.17 -0.33
C LEU A 88 -6.99 -1.13 0.10
N ALA A 89 -7.61 -1.89 1.00
CA ALA A 89 -7.06 -3.15 1.51
C ALA A 89 -7.97 -4.35 1.20
N ILE A 90 -7.38 -5.44 0.75
CA ILE A 90 -8.06 -6.74 0.58
C ILE A 90 -7.40 -7.83 1.45
N PRO A 91 -8.18 -8.78 1.98
CA PRO A 91 -7.62 -9.93 2.69
C PRO A 91 -6.91 -10.87 1.73
N ALA A 92 -5.82 -11.50 2.20
CA ALA A 92 -5.23 -12.64 1.52
C ALA A 92 -5.75 -13.94 2.15
N ASP A 93 -6.30 -14.84 1.33
CA ASP A 93 -6.87 -16.10 1.80
C ASP A 93 -5.79 -17.19 2.02
N PHE A 94 -4.64 -17.04 1.37
CA PHE A 94 -3.52 -17.98 1.45
C PHE A 94 -2.16 -17.28 1.32
N ALA A 95 -1.18 -17.79 2.04
CA ALA A 95 0.22 -17.45 1.91
C ALA A 95 1.07 -18.69 2.19
N HIS A 96 2.19 -18.82 1.47
CA HIS A 96 3.18 -19.84 1.78
C HIS A 96 3.70 -19.63 3.21
N LYS A 97 3.79 -20.70 4.02
CA LYS A 97 4.16 -20.61 5.44
C LYS A 97 5.43 -19.79 5.69
N GLY A 98 6.50 -20.07 4.95
CA GLY A 98 7.76 -19.32 5.12
C GLY A 98 7.64 -17.83 4.75
N TYR A 99 6.75 -17.48 3.82
CA TYR A 99 6.48 -16.08 3.49
C TYR A 99 5.64 -15.39 4.56
N PHE A 100 4.63 -16.10 5.09
CA PHE A 100 3.84 -15.63 6.24
C PHE A 100 4.75 -15.35 7.44
N ASP A 101 5.59 -16.32 7.82
CA ASP A 101 6.50 -16.18 8.97
C ASP A 101 7.44 -14.98 8.78
N TRP A 102 8.02 -14.82 7.59
CA TRP A 102 8.87 -13.67 7.26
C TRP A 102 8.09 -12.35 7.32
N LEU A 103 6.87 -12.30 6.78
CA LEU A 103 6.04 -11.10 6.78
C LEU A 103 5.75 -10.65 8.20
N ILE A 104 5.29 -11.57 9.07
CA ILE A 104 4.98 -11.25 10.47
C ILE A 104 6.23 -10.76 11.21
N ASN A 105 7.38 -11.42 11.02
CA ASN A 105 8.64 -11.04 11.67
C ASN A 105 9.24 -9.72 11.17
N SER A 106 8.80 -9.24 9.99
CA SER A 106 9.28 -7.98 9.41
C SER A 106 8.52 -6.75 9.91
N LEU A 107 7.46 -6.95 10.70
CA LEU A 107 6.63 -5.87 11.24
C LEU A 107 7.05 -5.56 12.68
N HIS A 108 7.00 -4.27 13.06
CA HIS A 108 7.32 -3.76 14.40
C HIS A 108 6.08 -3.13 15.02
#